data_AF-A0A089Q3Q7-F1
#
_entry.id   AF-A0A089Q3Q7-F1
#
_cell.length_a   1.000
_cell.length_b   1.000
_cell.length_c   1.000
_cell.angle_alpha   90.00
_cell.angle_beta   90.00
_cell.angle_gamma   90.00
#
_symmetry.space_group_name_H-M   'P 1'
#
loop_
_entity.id
_entity.type
_entity.pdbx_description
1 polymer ?
#
loop_
_entity_poly.entity_id
_entity_poly.type
_entity_poly.pdbx_seq_one_letter_code
_entity_poly.pdbx_strand_id
1 'polypeptide(L)' 'MPRKRRPRRLINRYAASRLYDVETRAYVTLDHLKDLRSAGYEVVVREVETGRFVTEDVLKPGLDA' A
#
# COMPACT_ATOMS: atom_id res chain seq x y z
N MET A 1 -3.89 18.18 20.29
CA MET A 1 -4.93 17.34 19.66
C MET A 1 -4.27 16.09 19.11
N PRO A 2 -4.68 14.87 19.50
CA PRO A 2 -4.16 13.68 18.85
C PRO A 2 -4.68 13.71 17.41
N ARG A 3 -3.77 13.84 16.42
CA ARG A 3 -4.13 13.59 15.02
C ARG A 3 -4.76 12.21 15.01
N LYS A 4 -6.08 12.11 14.74
CA LYS A 4 -6.77 10.83 14.55
C LYS A 4 -5.94 10.07 13.53
N ARG A 5 -5.13 9.13 14.02
CA ARG A 5 -4.20 8.38 13.19
C ARG A 5 -5.11 7.54 12.32
N ARG A 6 -5.25 7.93 11.06
CA ARG A 6 -6.12 7.23 10.12
C ARG A 6 -5.72 5.75 10.10
N PRO A 7 -6.67 4.83 9.92
CA PRO A 7 -6.39 3.41 10.00
C PRO A 7 -5.29 3.04 9.01
N ARG A 8 -4.38 2.18 9.46
CA ARG A 8 -3.25 1.71 8.68
C ARG A 8 -3.76 0.64 7.71
N ARG A 9 -3.52 0.83 6.42
CA ARG A 9 -3.90 -0.13 5.37
C ARG A 9 -2.73 -1.05 5.07
N LEU A 10 -2.89 -2.33 5.40
CA LEU A 10 -1.90 -3.37 5.08
C LEU A 10 -2.19 -3.94 3.70
N ILE A 11 -1.23 -3.77 2.80
CA ILE A 11 -1.30 -4.25 1.44
C ILE A 11 -0.25 -5.34 1.25
N ASN A 12 -0.70 -6.52 0.89
CA ASN A 12 0.17 -7.63 0.54
C ASN A 12 0.51 -7.54 -0.96
N ARG A 13 1.80 -7.38 -1.27
CA ARG A 13 2.33 -7.48 -2.63
C ARG A 13 2.69 -8.93 -2.92
N TYR A 14 2.13 -9.44 -4.01
CA TYR A 14 2.46 -10.74 -4.58
C TYR A 14 3.25 -10.56 -5.88
N ALA A 15 3.80 -11.65 -6.41
CA ALA A 15 4.41 -11.71 -7.73
C ALA A 15 3.49 -11.13 -8.82
N ALA A 16 4.09 -10.69 -9.94
CA ALA A 16 3.41 -10.00 -11.04
C ALA A 16 2.68 -8.69 -10.63
N SER A 17 3.22 -7.98 -9.63
CA SER A 17 2.73 -6.67 -9.15
C SER A 17 1.28 -6.67 -8.64
N ARG A 18 0.76 -7.84 -8.22
CA ARG A 18 -0.58 -7.93 -7.63
C ARG A 18 -0.56 -7.39 -6.20
N LEU A 19 -1.44 -6.44 -5.91
CA LEU A 19 -1.58 -5.84 -4.59
C LEU A 19 -2.91 -6.27 -3.98
N TYR A 20 -2.88 -6.75 -2.75
CA TYR A 20 -4.05 -7.23 -2.05
C TYR A 20 -4.23 -6.44 -0.75
N ASP A 21 -5.35 -5.74 -0.62
CA ASP A 21 -5.69 -5.06 0.61
C ASP A 21 -6.32 -6.06 1.59
N VAL A 22 -5.67 -6.24 2.74
CA VAL A 22 -6.11 -7.18 3.77
C VAL A 22 -7.36 -6.66 4.50
N GLU A 23 -7.58 -5.35 4.57
CA GLU A 23 -8.78 -4.77 5.18
C GLU A 23 -10.02 -5.03 4.32
N THR A 24 -9.95 -4.71 3.03
CA THR A 24 -11.08 -4.87 2.10
C THR A 24 -11.18 -6.28 1.52
N ARG A 25 -10.15 -7.10 1.72
CA ARG A 25 -10.02 -8.47 1.18
C ARG A 25 -10.15 -8.49 -0.34
N ALA A 26 -9.56 -7.50 -0.99
CA ALA A 26 -9.68 -7.28 -2.43
C ALA A 26 -8.33 -6.97 -3.08
N TYR A 27 -8.19 -7.33 -4.35
CA TYR A 27 -7.07 -6.88 -5.16
C TYR A 27 -7.26 -5.42 -5.55
N VAL A 28 -6.21 -4.63 -5.36
CA VAL A 28 -6.20 -3.19 -5.62
C VAL A 28 -5.08 -2.85 -6.60
N THR A 29 -5.13 -1.65 -7.17
CA THR A 29 -4.09 -1.14 -8.08
C THR A 29 -3.14 -0.21 -7.34
N LEU A 30 -1.99 0.09 -7.96
CA LEU A 30 -1.08 1.12 -7.46
C LEU A 30 -1.77 2.49 -7.35
N ASP A 31 -2.63 2.80 -8.32
CA ASP A 31 -3.40 4.04 -8.33
C ASP A 31 -4.31 4.16 -7.10
N HIS A 32 -5.01 3.07 -6.75
CA HIS A 32 -5.81 3.03 -5.53
C HIS A 32 -4.99 3.26 -4.26
N LEU A 33 -3.75 2.76 -4.20
CA LEU A 33 -2.86 3.04 -3.06
C LEU A 33 -2.44 4.51 -2.99
N LYS A 34 -2.20 5.15 -4.14
CA LYS A 34 -1.91 6.58 -4.22
C LYS A 34 -3.12 7.40 -3.74
N ASP A 35 -4.33 7.02 -4.14
CA ASP A 35 -5.57 7.64 -3.67
C ASP A 35 -5.73 7.53 -2.16
N LEU A 36 -5.53 6.33 -1.58
CA LEU A 36 -5.58 6.12 -0.13
C LEU A 36 -4.56 7.01 0.61
N ARG A 37 -3.32 7.08 0.12
CA ARG A 37 -2.29 7.94 0.71
C ARG A 37 -2.63 9.42 0.59
N SER A 38 -3.13 9.85 -0.57
CA SER A 38 -3.58 11.22 -0.84
C SER A 38 -4.76 11.62 0.05
N ALA A 39 -5.72 10.70 0.21
CA ALA A 39 -6.82 10.86 1.14
C ALA A 39 -6.34 11.01 2.58
N GLY A 40 -5.15 10.49 2.93
CA GLY A 40 -4.47 10.65 4.22
C GLY A 40 -4.28 9.35 5.00
N TYR A 41 -4.63 8.20 4.42
CA TYR A 41 -4.46 6.90 5.06
C TYR A 41 -2.97 6.51 5.11
N GLU A 42 -2.57 5.82 6.18
CA GLU A 42 -1.22 5.26 6.29
C GLU A 42 -1.19 3.92 5.53
N VAL A 43 -0.63 3.91 4.33
CA VAL A 43 -0.50 2.68 3.52
C VAL A 43 0.82 1.98 3.87
N VAL A 44 0.76 0.68 4.13
CA VAL A 44 1.92 -0.18 4.39
C VAL A 44 1.88 -1.34 3.42
N VAL A 45 2.91 -1.47 2.58
CA VAL A 45 3.03 -2.56 1.62
C VAL A 45 4.05 -3.58 2.12
N ARG A 46 3.62 -4.84 2.22
CA ARG A 46 4.44 -5.99 2.60
C ARG A 46 4.51 -6.98 1.45
N GLU A 47 5.69 -7.34 1.04
CA GLU A 47 5.91 -8.41 0.07
C GLU A 47 5.67 -9.77 0.73
N VAL A 48 4.82 -10.60 0.12
CA VAL A 48 4.45 -11.90 0.68
C VAL A 48 5.58 -12.91 0.54
N GLU A 49 6.33 -12.85 -0.56
CA GLU A 49 7.42 -13.79 -0.86
C GLU A 49 8.61 -13.64 0.09
N THR A 50 9.02 -12.40 0.36
CA THR A 50 10.18 -12.12 1.22
C THR A 50 9.80 -11.68 2.63
N GLY A 51 8.52 -11.35 2.86
CA GLY A 51 8.04 -10.76 4.10
C GLY A 51 8.47 -9.31 4.33
N ARG A 52 9.21 -8.70 3.39
CA ARG A 52 9.79 -7.35 3.54
C ARG A 52 8.75 -6.26 3.37
N PHE A 53 8.96 -5.16 4.08
CA PHE A 53 8.17 -3.94 3.86
C PHE A 53 8.77 -3.17 2.70
N VAL A 54 7.98 -3.02 1.64
CA VAL A 54 8.35 -2.37 0.38
C VAL A 54 7.48 -1.14 0.11
N THR A 55 6.84 -0.59 1.13
CA THR A 55 5.95 0.58 1.05
C THR A 55 6.57 1.73 0.27
N GLU A 56 7.81 2.10 0.61
CA GLU A 56 8.50 3.21 -0.03
C GLU A 56 8.91 2.90 -1.46
N ASP A 57 9.21 1.64 -1.76
CA ASP A 57 9.62 1.21 -3.10
C ASP A 57 8.43 1.19 -4.07
N VAL A 58 7.26 0.77 -3.57
CA VAL A 58 6.00 0.69 -4.32
C VAL A 58 5.34 2.06 -4.50
N LEU A 59 5.48 2.95 -3.50
CA LEU A 59 4.88 4.28 -3.51
C LEU A 59 5.86 5.39 -3.90
N LYS A 60 7.06 5.02 -4.40
CA LYS A 60 8.04 5.99 -4.91
C LYS A 60 7.44 6.75 -6.08
N PRO A 61 7.56 8.08 -6.11
CA PRO A 61 6.95 8.94 -7.15
C PRO A 61 7.62 8.83 -8.53
N GLY A 62 8.42 7.80 -8.81
CA GLY A 62 9.23 7.71 -10.04
C GLY A 62 9.27 6.34 -10.71
N LEU A 63 8.37 5.40 -10.36
CA LEU A 63 8.26 4.11 -11.06
C LEU A 63 7.34 4.21 -12.29
N ASP A 64 7.51 5.28 -13.06
CA ASP A 64 6.87 5.55 -14.34
C ASP A 64 7.97 6.18 -15.23
N ALA A 65 8.92 5.34 -15.65
CA ALA A 65 10.01 5.69 -16.55
C ALA A 65 10.37 4.48 -17.41
#